data_AF-A0AAV9VG22-F1
#
_entry.id   AF-A0AAV9VG22-F1
#
_cell.length_a   1.000
_cell.length_b   1.000
_cell.length_c   1.000
_cell.angle_alpha   90.00
_cell.angle_beta   90.00
_cell.angle_gamma   90.00
#
_symmetry.space_group_name_H-M   'P 1'
#
loop_
_entity.id
_entity.type
_entity.pdbx_description
1 polymer ?
#
loop_
_entity_poly.entity_id
_entity_poly.type
_entity_poly.pdbx_seq_one_letter_code
_entity_poly.pdbx_strand_id
1 'polypeptide(L)'
;MLPKAEEGRVGGLGIASSFATVEGLVMDLGGGSTQLSWMVSKRGELDSAKEAVSLPFGAAALTKKLQTALNATVVEATAEHIREELTKAVASLEVHPELTVKAEKEGGYTLYLSGGGFRGFGYLLLAEHEVQPYPIPIINGFSAKREHFVKLAERIGVELSNGQQEELAGKFRISERRAKQVPAVAFLIRNLLKCLPQIKDVVFCQGGVREGCLYNTLSKDVRSANPLVVSTEVYRSRGAGKLARAINDALPKSTPDVFWMEIVPALANLLYFHQGVPKEGRAAAGLHFTTTGLLGGVHGLTHKERALMGLVLCARWGGEVAEGGFRERLERVVGDEMAWWARYVGAVAQAVGAVFPVGIRGDEKSDTSSTSSSDGIEPLERRDSSGSESGSSGRRKRTSLIDEKISFFARDTARKGHLDIVLKVRVVQNDPDTSALMPKKAVDDIEKVGKKKNCRGFRRKVSVIWETVESGN
;
A
#
# COMPACT_ATOMS: atom_id res chain seq x y z
N MET A 1 3.48 -34.24 -4.25
CA MET A 1 4.56 -33.22 -4.23
C MET A 1 4.57 -32.54 -5.59
N LEU A 2 4.69 -31.22 -5.64
CA LEU A 2 4.85 -30.48 -6.90
C LEU A 2 6.27 -30.73 -7.44
N PRO A 3 6.47 -30.87 -8.77
CA PRO A 3 7.80 -30.78 -9.37
C PRO A 3 8.47 -29.45 -9.03
N LYS A 4 9.80 -29.39 -8.94
CA LYS A 4 10.52 -28.16 -8.54
C LYS A 4 10.21 -26.95 -9.43
N ALA A 5 10.08 -27.16 -10.74
CA ALA A 5 9.71 -26.10 -11.69
C ALA A 5 8.32 -25.54 -11.37
N GLU A 6 7.36 -26.41 -11.06
CA GLU A 6 6.00 -26.04 -10.70
C GLU A 6 5.93 -25.39 -9.32
N GLU A 7 6.72 -25.86 -8.35
CA GLU A 7 6.86 -25.22 -7.04
C GLU A 7 7.40 -23.79 -7.18
N GLY A 8 8.38 -23.56 -8.05
CA GLY A 8 8.90 -22.23 -8.36
C GLY A 8 7.87 -21.32 -9.03
N ARG A 9 7.17 -21.83 -10.05
CA ARG A 9 6.10 -21.10 -10.75
C ARG A 9 4.99 -20.69 -9.77
N VAL A 10 4.47 -21.64 -9.00
CA VAL A 10 3.40 -21.41 -8.02
C VAL A 10 3.88 -20.54 -6.85
N GLY A 11 5.11 -20.70 -6.39
CA GLY A 11 5.72 -19.81 -5.39
C GLY A 11 5.76 -18.36 -5.89
N GLY A 12 6.13 -18.14 -7.15
CA GLY A 12 6.04 -16.85 -7.83
C GLY A 12 4.61 -16.28 -7.82
N LEU A 13 3.60 -17.07 -8.14
CA LEU A 13 2.19 -16.65 -8.03
C LEU A 13 1.78 -16.29 -6.60
N GLY A 14 2.40 -16.91 -5.60
CA GLY A 14 2.25 -16.52 -4.20
C GLY A 14 2.70 -15.08 -3.97
N ILE A 15 3.86 -14.70 -4.51
CA ILE A 15 4.36 -13.32 -4.48
C ILE A 15 3.45 -12.39 -5.27
N ALA A 16 2.97 -12.80 -6.44
CA ALA A 16 2.00 -12.03 -7.24
C ALA A 16 0.73 -11.70 -6.43
N SER A 17 0.25 -12.65 -5.62
CA SER A 17 -0.94 -12.47 -4.79
C SER A 17 -0.74 -11.49 -3.63
N SER A 18 0.52 -11.18 -3.26
CA SER A 18 0.83 -10.41 -2.05
C SER A 18 0.51 -8.92 -2.17
N PHE A 19 0.32 -8.39 -3.39
CA PHE A 19 0.03 -6.98 -3.68
C PHE A 19 -0.84 -6.81 -4.93
N ALA A 20 -1.49 -5.65 -5.08
CA ALA A 20 -2.23 -5.31 -6.30
C ALA A 20 -1.32 -5.16 -7.53
N THR A 21 -0.05 -4.82 -7.33
CA THR A 21 0.96 -4.70 -8.39
C THR A 21 2.32 -5.17 -7.89
N VAL A 22 2.98 -6.02 -8.68
CA VAL A 22 4.32 -6.55 -8.43
C VAL A 22 5.15 -6.36 -9.68
N GLU A 23 6.16 -5.49 -9.63
CA GLU A 23 7.02 -5.20 -10.77
C GLU A 23 8.48 -5.16 -10.31
N GLY A 24 9.21 -6.25 -10.53
CA GLY A 24 10.60 -6.35 -10.09
C GLY A 24 11.17 -7.75 -10.08
N LEU A 25 12.27 -7.92 -9.36
CA LEU A 25 12.89 -9.23 -9.13
C LEU A 25 12.16 -9.92 -7.98
N VAL A 26 11.95 -11.22 -8.10
CA VAL A 26 11.25 -12.03 -7.10
C VAL A 26 12.15 -13.16 -6.62
N MET A 27 12.15 -13.41 -5.31
CA MET A 27 12.90 -14.52 -4.72
C MET A 27 12.15 -15.21 -3.61
N ASP A 28 12.20 -16.54 -3.61
CA ASP A 28 11.66 -17.37 -2.53
C ASP A 28 12.78 -18.18 -1.89
N LEU A 29 12.95 -18.04 -0.57
CA LEU A 29 13.95 -18.77 0.20
C LEU A 29 13.31 -19.95 0.95
N GLY A 30 13.50 -21.13 0.38
CA GLY A 30 13.17 -22.41 0.99
C GLY A 30 14.24 -22.93 1.95
N GLY A 31 14.01 -24.15 2.46
CA GLY A 31 14.98 -24.83 3.33
C GLY A 31 16.20 -25.38 2.57
N GLY A 32 15.98 -25.91 1.36
CA GLY A 32 17.03 -26.55 0.55
C GLY A 32 17.47 -25.78 -0.68
N SER A 33 16.65 -24.85 -1.19
CA SER A 33 16.95 -24.06 -2.38
C SER A 33 16.43 -22.62 -2.24
N THR A 34 16.88 -21.77 -3.15
CA THR A 34 16.38 -20.41 -3.37
C THR A 34 15.97 -20.26 -4.82
N GLN A 35 14.78 -19.72 -5.07
CA GLN A 35 14.28 -19.45 -6.41
C GLN A 35 14.53 -17.98 -6.75
N LEU A 36 14.94 -17.70 -7.99
CA LEU A 36 15.12 -16.35 -8.53
C LEU A 36 14.36 -16.22 -9.85
N SER A 37 13.59 -15.13 -9.98
CA SER A 37 12.87 -14.78 -11.20
C SER A 37 12.65 -13.26 -11.27
N TRP A 38 11.98 -12.79 -12.31
CA TRP A 38 11.37 -11.47 -12.38
C TRP A 38 9.86 -11.61 -12.61
N MET A 39 9.10 -10.59 -12.24
CA MET A 39 7.65 -10.60 -12.39
C MET A 39 7.12 -9.20 -12.71
N VAL A 40 6.12 -9.16 -13.59
CA VAL A 40 5.22 -8.04 -13.85
C VAL A 40 3.80 -8.55 -13.65
N SER A 41 3.23 -8.30 -12.48
CA SER A 41 1.83 -8.55 -12.15
C SER A 41 1.13 -7.20 -12.01
N LYS A 42 0.24 -6.85 -12.95
CA LYS A 42 -0.53 -5.59 -12.93
C LYS A 42 -1.88 -5.80 -13.60
N ARG A 43 -2.95 -5.22 -13.04
CA ARG A 43 -4.32 -5.29 -13.62
C ARG A 43 -4.78 -6.73 -13.94
N GLY A 44 -4.40 -7.69 -13.09
CA GLY A 44 -4.74 -9.10 -13.24
C GLY A 44 -3.96 -9.84 -14.33
N GLU A 45 -3.09 -9.15 -15.07
CA GLU A 45 -2.13 -9.75 -16.01
C GLU A 45 -0.85 -10.10 -15.28
N LEU A 46 -0.24 -11.22 -15.66
CA LEU A 46 0.98 -11.72 -15.06
C LEU A 46 1.94 -12.14 -16.16
N ASP A 47 3.10 -11.52 -16.16
CA ASP A 47 4.26 -11.93 -16.93
C ASP A 47 5.44 -12.22 -15.99
N SER A 48 6.25 -13.21 -16.33
CA SER A 48 7.42 -13.59 -15.54
C SER A 48 8.43 -14.34 -16.39
N ALA A 49 9.63 -14.57 -15.85
CA ALA A 49 10.62 -15.39 -16.54
C ALA A 49 10.02 -16.78 -16.86
N LYS A 50 10.31 -17.31 -18.06
CA LYS A 50 9.79 -18.61 -18.53
C LYS A 50 10.00 -19.72 -17.50
N GLU A 51 11.16 -19.73 -16.87
CA GLU A 51 11.49 -20.63 -15.76
C GLU A 51 12.19 -19.84 -14.65
N ALA A 52 11.76 -20.06 -13.40
CA ALA A 52 12.50 -19.54 -12.25
C ALA A 52 13.80 -20.34 -12.07
N VAL A 53 14.91 -19.64 -11.89
CA VAL A 53 16.20 -20.29 -11.65
C VAL A 53 16.25 -20.80 -10.21
N SER A 54 16.47 -22.11 -10.04
CA SER A 54 16.59 -22.73 -8.72
C SER A 54 18.05 -22.89 -8.33
N LEU A 55 18.45 -22.15 -7.30
CA LEU A 55 19.79 -22.18 -6.72
C LEU A 55 19.82 -23.15 -5.53
N PRO A 56 20.86 -23.99 -5.37
CA PRO A 56 20.94 -24.99 -4.30
C PRO A 56 21.32 -24.40 -2.93
N PHE A 57 20.85 -23.18 -2.63
CA PHE A 57 21.23 -22.38 -1.46
C PHE A 57 20.03 -22.04 -0.58
N GLY A 58 19.39 -23.06 -0.01
CA GLY A 58 18.32 -22.84 0.97
C GLY A 58 18.84 -22.53 2.37
N ALA A 59 17.99 -21.95 3.22
CA ALA A 59 18.38 -21.49 4.55
C ALA A 59 18.95 -22.63 5.42
N ALA A 60 18.31 -23.80 5.45
CA ALA A 60 18.76 -24.94 6.25
C ALA A 60 20.01 -25.61 5.65
N ALA A 61 20.08 -25.73 4.32
CA ALA A 61 21.23 -26.27 3.63
C ALA A 61 22.49 -25.42 3.85
N LEU A 62 22.35 -24.09 3.75
CA LEU A 62 23.43 -23.15 4.04
C LEU A 62 23.81 -23.14 5.53
N THR A 63 22.83 -23.16 6.45
CA THR A 63 23.14 -23.27 7.89
C THR A 63 24.01 -24.49 8.17
N LYS A 64 23.63 -25.68 7.65
CA LYS A 64 24.42 -26.90 7.83
C LYS A 64 25.81 -26.74 7.23
N LYS A 65 25.91 -26.22 6.00
CA LYS A 65 27.20 -26.05 5.29
C LYS A 65 28.16 -25.13 6.04
N LEU A 66 27.64 -24.02 6.58
CA LEU A 66 28.43 -23.06 7.37
C LEU A 66 28.84 -23.65 8.73
N GLN A 67 27.96 -24.40 9.41
CA GLN A 67 28.28 -25.05 10.69
C GLN A 67 29.36 -26.14 10.55
N THR A 68 29.45 -26.79 9.38
CA THR A 68 30.48 -27.80 9.08
C THR A 68 31.75 -27.22 8.46
N ALA A 69 31.81 -25.90 8.24
CA ALA A 69 32.98 -25.28 7.64
C ALA A 69 34.15 -25.26 8.63
N LEU A 70 35.28 -25.87 8.22
CA LEU A 70 36.44 -26.07 9.11
C LEU A 70 37.27 -24.78 9.30
N ASN A 71 37.21 -23.86 8.36
CA ASN A 71 38.01 -22.63 8.36
C ASN A 71 37.38 -21.58 7.42
N ALA A 72 37.96 -20.36 7.47
CA ALA A 72 37.54 -19.24 6.62
C ALA A 72 37.65 -19.53 5.11
N THR A 73 38.59 -20.37 4.68
CA THR A 73 38.77 -20.74 3.26
C THR A 73 37.56 -21.52 2.73
N VAL A 74 36.98 -22.43 3.52
CA VAL A 74 35.77 -23.18 3.13
C VAL A 74 34.54 -22.26 3.05
N VAL A 75 34.46 -21.28 3.95
CA VAL A 75 33.41 -20.26 3.92
C VAL A 75 33.53 -19.41 2.66
N GLU A 76 34.74 -18.95 2.32
CA GLU A 76 34.95 -18.14 1.11
C GLU A 76 34.73 -18.94 -0.18
N ALA A 77 35.16 -20.20 -0.24
CA ALA A 77 34.84 -21.08 -1.37
C ALA A 77 33.33 -21.27 -1.55
N THR A 78 32.57 -21.32 -0.44
CA THR A 78 31.11 -21.33 -0.49
C THR A 78 30.54 -20.00 -0.99
N ALA A 79 31.15 -18.89 -0.60
CA ALA A 79 30.76 -17.56 -1.05
C ALA A 79 30.98 -17.39 -2.56
N GLU A 80 32.14 -17.81 -3.08
CA GLU A 80 32.44 -17.81 -4.52
C GLU A 80 31.47 -18.67 -5.30
N HIS A 81 31.21 -19.89 -4.86
CA HIS A 81 30.25 -20.77 -5.52
C HIS A 81 28.83 -20.16 -5.57
N ILE A 82 28.41 -19.47 -4.51
CA ILE A 82 27.15 -18.73 -4.50
C ILE A 82 27.18 -17.60 -5.54
N ARG A 83 28.26 -16.82 -5.61
CA ARG A 83 28.40 -15.71 -6.56
C ARG A 83 28.43 -16.17 -8.02
N GLU A 84 29.13 -17.26 -8.31
CA GLU A 84 29.18 -17.85 -9.64
C GLU A 84 27.80 -18.29 -10.12
N GLU A 85 27.08 -19.07 -9.32
CA GLU A 85 25.75 -19.58 -9.67
C GLU A 85 24.72 -18.45 -9.76
N LEU A 86 24.80 -17.44 -8.89
CA LEU A 86 23.95 -16.25 -8.97
C LEU A 86 24.21 -15.43 -10.22
N THR A 87 25.48 -15.24 -10.60
CA THR A 87 25.84 -14.46 -11.79
C THR A 87 25.33 -15.14 -13.05
N LYS A 88 25.48 -16.48 -13.14
CA LYS A 88 24.90 -17.29 -14.21
C LYS A 88 23.37 -17.16 -14.23
N ALA A 89 22.73 -17.27 -13.06
CA ALA A 89 21.28 -17.16 -12.93
C ALA A 89 20.78 -15.79 -13.41
N VAL A 90 21.39 -14.69 -12.97
CA VAL A 90 21.01 -13.34 -13.39
C VAL A 90 21.17 -13.16 -14.90
N ALA A 91 22.27 -13.65 -15.48
CA ALA A 91 22.50 -13.59 -16.92
C ALA A 91 21.45 -14.40 -17.72
N SER A 92 20.96 -15.52 -17.19
CA SER A 92 19.96 -16.36 -17.88
C SER A 92 18.51 -15.89 -17.73
N LEU A 93 18.22 -14.92 -16.85
CA LEU A 93 16.84 -14.49 -16.60
C LEU A 93 16.18 -13.73 -17.75
N GLU A 94 16.98 -13.14 -18.65
CA GLU A 94 16.49 -12.27 -19.74
C GLU A 94 15.44 -11.28 -19.22
N VAL A 95 15.85 -10.40 -18.29
CA VAL A 95 14.91 -9.52 -17.56
C VAL A 95 14.06 -8.69 -18.52
N HIS A 96 12.76 -8.62 -18.24
CA HIS A 96 11.79 -7.89 -19.07
C HIS A 96 12.22 -6.42 -19.30
N PRO A 97 12.21 -5.92 -20.56
CA PRO A 97 12.70 -4.58 -20.88
C PRO A 97 12.01 -3.45 -20.09
N GLU A 98 10.70 -3.55 -19.84
CA GLU A 98 9.98 -2.55 -19.02
C GLU A 98 10.54 -2.45 -17.59
N LEU A 99 10.97 -3.57 -17.00
CA LEU A 99 11.55 -3.56 -15.66
C LEU A 99 12.92 -2.88 -15.66
N THR A 100 13.71 -3.07 -16.72
CA THR A 100 15.01 -2.40 -16.87
C THR A 100 14.86 -0.89 -17.01
N VAL A 101 13.98 -0.44 -17.91
CA VAL A 101 13.70 1.00 -18.10
C VAL A 101 13.18 1.63 -16.81
N LYS A 102 12.28 0.94 -16.10
CA LYS A 102 11.77 1.41 -14.81
C LYS A 102 12.87 1.48 -13.75
N ALA A 103 13.72 0.46 -13.65
CA ALA A 103 14.82 0.42 -12.70
C ALA A 103 15.82 1.55 -12.94
N GLU A 104 16.18 1.84 -14.20
CA GLU A 104 17.06 2.96 -14.54
C GLU A 104 16.49 4.31 -14.10
N LYS A 105 15.18 4.52 -14.33
CA LYS A 105 14.48 5.75 -13.92
C LYS A 105 14.37 5.89 -12.39
N GLU A 106 14.19 4.79 -11.68
CA GLU A 106 13.91 4.77 -10.24
C GLU A 106 15.16 4.50 -9.38
N GLY A 107 16.34 4.35 -10.00
CA GLY A 107 17.62 4.12 -9.31
C GLY A 107 17.85 2.67 -8.85
N GLY A 108 17.09 1.72 -9.39
CA GLY A 108 17.23 0.29 -9.15
C GLY A 108 15.91 -0.49 -9.21
N TYR A 109 16.01 -1.82 -9.23
CA TYR A 109 14.89 -2.74 -9.17
C TYR A 109 14.32 -2.83 -7.74
N THR A 110 13.03 -3.10 -7.63
CA THR A 110 12.42 -3.58 -6.38
C THR A 110 12.67 -5.09 -6.28
N LEU A 111 13.12 -5.56 -5.12
CA LEU A 111 13.32 -6.98 -4.84
C LEU A 111 12.23 -7.49 -3.89
N TYR A 112 11.37 -8.39 -4.38
CA TYR A 112 10.31 -9.01 -3.61
C TYR A 112 10.78 -10.35 -3.02
N LEU A 113 10.71 -10.47 -1.70
CA LEU A 113 11.24 -11.61 -0.96
C LEU A 113 10.12 -12.41 -0.28
N SER A 114 10.09 -13.72 -0.51
CA SER A 114 9.23 -14.67 0.20
C SER A 114 10.06 -15.80 0.87
N GLY A 115 9.39 -16.65 1.63
CA GLY A 115 10.04 -17.75 2.32
C GLY A 115 10.42 -17.44 3.77
N GLY A 116 10.59 -18.51 4.55
CA GLY A 116 10.70 -18.41 6.01
C GLY A 116 11.96 -17.68 6.50
N GLY A 117 13.08 -17.87 5.78
CA GLY A 117 14.35 -17.23 6.09
C GLY A 117 14.29 -15.72 5.85
N PHE A 118 13.82 -15.28 4.69
CA PHE A 118 13.66 -13.85 4.39
C PHE A 118 12.65 -13.18 5.31
N ARG A 119 11.52 -13.82 5.63
CA ARG A 119 10.57 -13.26 6.62
C ARG A 119 11.20 -13.07 8.00
N GLY A 120 12.02 -14.02 8.47
CA GLY A 120 12.75 -13.88 9.73
C GLY A 120 13.69 -12.67 9.71
N PHE A 121 14.44 -12.51 8.62
CA PHE A 121 15.33 -11.37 8.43
C PHE A 121 14.56 -10.03 8.32
N GLY A 122 13.40 -10.04 7.67
CA GLY A 122 12.53 -8.86 7.58
C GLY A 122 11.94 -8.44 8.93
N TYR A 123 11.63 -9.37 9.84
CA TYR A 123 11.24 -9.03 11.21
C TYR A 123 12.38 -8.39 12.01
N LEU A 124 13.65 -8.76 11.75
CA LEU A 124 14.80 -8.05 12.34
C LEU A 124 14.88 -6.62 11.85
N LEU A 125 14.72 -6.39 10.54
CA LEU A 125 14.67 -5.04 9.98
C LEU A 125 13.52 -4.22 10.56
N LEU A 126 12.34 -4.83 10.72
CA LEU A 126 11.17 -4.16 11.29
C LEU A 126 11.42 -3.77 12.76
N ALA A 127 12.06 -4.64 13.54
CA ALA A 127 12.46 -4.37 14.92
C ALA A 127 13.54 -3.28 15.04
N GLU A 128 14.30 -3.01 13.97
CA GLU A 128 15.37 -1.99 13.92
C GLU A 128 15.00 -0.78 13.06
N HIS A 129 13.74 -0.70 12.61
CA HIS A 129 13.25 0.42 11.83
C HIS A 129 13.41 1.73 12.61
N GLU A 130 13.67 2.84 11.94
CA GLU A 130 13.79 4.17 12.56
C GLU A 130 12.51 4.64 13.29
N VAL A 131 11.38 4.01 13.00
CA VAL A 131 10.08 4.25 13.62
C VAL A 131 9.89 3.16 14.67
N GLN A 132 10.02 3.53 15.95
CA GLN A 132 9.85 2.60 17.08
C GLN A 132 8.79 3.09 18.09
N PRO A 133 7.96 2.18 18.63
CA PRO A 133 7.73 0.82 18.13
C PRO A 133 7.05 0.84 16.76
N TYR A 134 7.51 0.00 15.82
CA TYR A 134 6.94 -0.01 14.47
C TYR A 134 5.43 -0.33 14.49
N PRO A 135 4.56 0.49 13.87
CA PRO A 135 3.12 0.47 14.15
C PRO A 135 2.33 -0.66 13.46
N ILE A 136 2.95 -1.39 12.52
CA ILE A 136 2.28 -2.45 11.75
C ILE A 136 3.00 -3.78 12.02
N PRO A 137 2.49 -4.63 12.94
CA PRO A 137 3.22 -5.77 13.49
C PRO A 137 3.12 -7.04 12.62
N ILE A 138 3.16 -6.88 11.29
CA ILE A 138 3.16 -7.98 10.33
C ILE A 138 4.29 -7.79 9.32
N ILE A 139 4.63 -8.85 8.58
CA ILE A 139 5.73 -8.78 7.60
C ILE A 139 5.25 -8.53 6.17
N ASN A 140 4.02 -8.94 5.82
CA ASN A 140 3.50 -8.74 4.48
C ASN A 140 3.37 -7.24 4.18
N GLY A 141 4.05 -6.77 3.14
CA GLY A 141 4.00 -5.37 2.73
C GLY A 141 4.94 -4.46 3.49
N PHE A 142 5.80 -5.02 4.35
CA PHE A 142 6.94 -4.29 4.88
C PHE A 142 7.96 -4.07 3.77
N SER A 143 8.46 -2.85 3.65
CA SER A 143 9.49 -2.46 2.69
C SER A 143 10.66 -1.84 3.42
N ALA A 144 11.88 -2.18 3.02
CA ALA A 144 13.10 -1.58 3.53
C ALA A 144 13.99 -1.11 2.36
N LYS A 145 14.69 0.01 2.58
CA LYS A 145 15.70 0.50 1.64
C LYS A 145 16.88 -0.47 1.57
N ARG A 146 17.54 -0.55 0.40
CA ARG A 146 18.71 -1.44 0.20
C ARG A 146 19.76 -1.24 1.28
N GLU A 147 20.03 -0.01 1.68
CA GLU A 147 21.10 0.34 2.62
C GLU A 147 20.87 -0.30 3.99
N HIS A 148 19.63 -0.29 4.49
CA HIS A 148 19.28 -0.95 5.75
C HIS A 148 19.39 -2.48 5.65
N PHE A 149 18.97 -3.04 4.51
CA PHE A 149 19.07 -4.47 4.24
C PHE A 149 20.53 -4.95 4.19
N VAL A 150 21.39 -4.21 3.49
CA VAL A 150 22.86 -4.45 3.43
C VAL A 150 23.48 -4.32 4.81
N LYS A 151 23.23 -3.21 5.51
CA LYS A 151 23.81 -2.93 6.83
C LYS A 151 23.50 -4.03 7.84
N LEU A 152 22.25 -4.54 7.85
CA LEU A 152 21.88 -5.65 8.71
C LEU A 152 22.62 -6.94 8.32
N ALA A 153 22.73 -7.23 7.02
CA ALA A 153 23.39 -8.44 6.53
C ALA A 153 24.90 -8.43 6.78
N GLU A 154 25.55 -7.27 6.73
CA GLU A 154 26.98 -7.09 7.04
C GLU A 154 27.28 -7.22 8.53
N ARG A 155 26.38 -6.74 9.39
CA ARG A 155 26.55 -6.80 10.85
C ARG A 155 26.44 -8.24 11.40
N ILE A 156 25.69 -9.10 10.73
CA ILE A 156 25.46 -10.48 11.16
C ILE A 156 26.60 -11.37 10.65
N GLY A 157 27.43 -11.86 11.57
CA GLY A 157 28.49 -12.82 11.28
C GLY A 157 27.99 -14.16 10.75
N VAL A 158 28.92 -15.03 10.35
CA VAL A 158 28.60 -16.43 9.96
C VAL A 158 28.28 -17.32 11.17
N GLU A 159 28.72 -16.91 12.35
CA GLU A 159 28.44 -17.53 13.64
C GLU A 159 27.86 -16.48 14.60
N LEU A 160 27.04 -16.93 15.54
CA LEU A 160 26.49 -16.12 16.62
C LEU A 160 26.90 -16.72 17.94
N SER A 161 27.21 -15.88 18.93
CA SER A 161 27.34 -16.34 20.30
C SER A 161 25.97 -16.79 20.85
N ASN A 162 25.96 -17.61 21.91
CA ASN A 162 24.73 -18.04 22.55
C ASN A 162 23.85 -16.84 22.99
N GLY A 163 24.46 -15.78 23.52
CA GLY A 163 23.75 -14.56 23.92
C GLY A 163 23.14 -13.81 22.74
N GLN A 164 23.84 -13.71 21.59
CA GLN A 164 23.29 -13.10 20.37
C GLN A 164 22.12 -13.93 19.82
N GLN A 165 22.22 -15.25 19.90
CA GLN A 165 21.16 -16.13 19.43
C GLN A 165 19.89 -16.03 20.30
N GLU A 166 20.07 -15.94 21.62
CA GLU A 166 18.97 -15.73 22.57
C GLU A 166 18.32 -14.35 22.36
N GLU A 167 19.12 -13.29 22.16
CA GLU A 167 18.62 -11.95 21.83
C GLU A 167 17.77 -11.96 20.55
N LEU A 168 18.24 -12.63 19.49
CA LEU A 168 17.48 -12.77 18.24
C LEU A 168 16.20 -13.58 18.42
N ALA A 169 16.21 -14.62 19.25
CA ALA A 169 15.02 -15.41 19.56
C ALA A 169 14.02 -14.62 20.42
N GLY A 170 14.49 -13.67 21.23
CA GLY A 170 13.66 -12.74 22.00
C GLY A 170 13.00 -11.64 21.16
N LYS A 171 13.45 -11.41 19.92
CA LYS A 171 12.85 -10.41 19.02
C LYS A 171 11.48 -10.87 18.51
N PHE A 172 10.58 -9.90 18.37
CA PHE A 172 9.19 -10.13 17.98
C PHE A 172 9.07 -10.97 16.69
N ARG A 173 8.27 -12.06 16.75
CA ARG A 173 7.94 -12.97 15.62
C ARG A 173 9.12 -13.75 15.03
N ILE A 174 10.24 -13.85 15.74
CA ILE A 174 11.39 -14.69 15.36
C ILE A 174 11.41 -15.92 16.27
N SER A 175 11.11 -17.09 15.72
CA SER A 175 11.24 -18.34 16.49
C SER A 175 12.70 -18.77 16.61
N GLU A 176 13.02 -19.62 17.58
CA GLU A 176 14.36 -20.20 17.73
C GLU A 176 14.89 -20.82 16.43
N ARG A 177 14.03 -21.52 15.69
CA ARG A 177 14.39 -22.10 14.39
C ARG A 177 14.83 -21.03 13.39
N ARG A 178 14.14 -19.88 13.35
CA ARG A 178 14.51 -18.76 12.46
C ARG A 178 15.78 -18.07 12.94
N ALA A 179 15.92 -17.86 14.26
CA ALA A 179 17.14 -17.28 14.84
C ALA A 179 18.40 -18.08 14.44
N LYS A 180 18.33 -19.42 14.48
CA LYS A 180 19.41 -20.32 14.01
C LYS A 180 19.74 -20.18 12.52
N GLN A 181 18.79 -19.73 11.70
CA GLN A 181 18.98 -19.57 10.25
C GLN A 181 19.51 -18.18 9.87
N VAL A 182 19.38 -17.17 10.76
CA VAL A 182 19.74 -15.78 10.47
C VAL A 182 21.17 -15.63 9.90
N PRO A 183 22.22 -16.28 10.43
CA PRO A 183 23.57 -16.17 9.87
C PRO A 183 23.69 -16.65 8.43
N ALA A 184 23.03 -17.77 8.11
CA ALA A 184 23.02 -18.33 6.76
C ALA A 184 22.24 -17.43 5.78
N VAL A 185 21.12 -16.86 6.22
CA VAL A 185 20.34 -15.90 5.43
C VAL A 185 21.16 -14.62 5.18
N ALA A 186 21.82 -14.08 6.20
CA ALA A 186 22.69 -12.92 6.07
C ALA A 186 23.86 -13.19 5.10
N PHE A 187 24.49 -14.36 5.21
CA PHE A 187 25.56 -14.80 4.30
C PHE A 187 25.09 -14.90 2.85
N LEU A 188 23.88 -15.45 2.62
CA LEU A 188 23.27 -15.47 1.29
C LEU A 188 23.03 -14.05 0.77
N ILE A 189 22.41 -13.18 1.57
CA ILE A 189 22.09 -11.79 1.19
C ILE A 189 23.35 -11.00 0.79
N ARG A 190 24.45 -11.13 1.55
CA ARG A 190 25.72 -10.44 1.24
C ARG A 190 26.27 -10.81 -0.12
N ASN A 191 26.18 -12.08 -0.51
CA ASN A 191 26.65 -12.54 -1.82
C ASN A 191 25.64 -12.21 -2.92
N LEU A 192 24.36 -12.33 -2.61
CA LEU A 192 23.25 -11.98 -3.49
C LEU A 192 23.34 -10.54 -4.01
N LEU A 193 23.48 -9.57 -3.10
CA LEU A 193 23.45 -8.15 -3.45
C LEU A 193 24.67 -7.68 -4.25
N LYS A 194 25.74 -8.49 -4.31
CA LYS A 194 26.92 -8.26 -5.16
C LYS A 194 26.69 -8.70 -6.61
N CYS A 195 25.79 -9.65 -6.83
CA CYS A 195 25.54 -10.26 -8.15
C CYS A 195 24.25 -9.76 -8.80
N LEU A 196 23.26 -9.35 -8.00
CA LEU A 196 22.03 -8.79 -8.54
C LEU A 196 22.27 -7.41 -9.17
N PRO A 197 21.45 -7.03 -10.17
CA PRO A 197 21.34 -5.64 -10.61
C PRO A 197 21.08 -4.68 -9.44
N GLN A 198 21.31 -3.38 -9.67
CA GLN A 198 21.05 -2.33 -8.68
C GLN A 198 19.66 -2.50 -8.05
N ILE A 199 19.59 -2.68 -6.73
CA ILE A 199 18.34 -2.81 -5.98
C ILE A 199 18.08 -1.48 -5.26
N LYS A 200 16.86 -0.95 -5.31
CA LYS A 200 16.50 0.26 -4.54
C LYS A 200 15.82 -0.06 -3.21
N ASP A 201 14.92 -1.04 -3.23
CA ASP A 201 14.00 -1.36 -2.16
C ASP A 201 13.77 -2.87 -2.14
N VAL A 202 13.57 -3.39 -0.92
CA VAL A 202 13.27 -4.79 -0.67
C VAL A 202 11.90 -4.88 -0.02
N VAL A 203 10.99 -5.66 -0.60
CA VAL A 203 9.60 -5.80 -0.16
C VAL A 203 9.36 -7.23 0.30
N PHE A 204 8.89 -7.40 1.53
CA PHE A 204 8.63 -8.72 2.10
C PHE A 204 7.20 -9.19 1.81
N CYS A 205 7.11 -10.40 1.26
CA CYS A 205 5.89 -11.05 0.85
C CYS A 205 5.57 -12.21 1.80
N GLN A 206 4.31 -12.33 2.18
CA GLN A 206 3.84 -13.49 2.94
C GLN A 206 3.40 -14.63 2.03
N GLY A 207 2.91 -14.32 0.82
CA GLY A 207 2.43 -15.31 -0.12
C GLY A 207 3.54 -16.26 -0.56
N GLY A 208 3.25 -17.56 -0.51
CA GLY A 208 4.10 -18.62 -1.05
C GLY A 208 3.26 -19.62 -1.83
N VAL A 209 3.68 -20.89 -1.84
CA VAL A 209 3.04 -21.93 -2.66
C VAL A 209 1.53 -22.07 -2.41
N ARG A 210 1.07 -21.95 -1.16
CA ARG A 210 -0.37 -22.11 -0.83
C ARG A 210 -1.21 -21.00 -1.44
N GLU A 211 -0.77 -19.75 -1.24
CA GLU A 211 -1.43 -18.57 -1.78
C GLU A 211 -1.33 -18.55 -3.30
N GLY A 212 -0.21 -19.00 -3.87
CA GLY A 212 -0.01 -19.15 -5.30
C GLY A 212 -0.93 -20.19 -5.95
N CYS A 213 -1.15 -21.34 -5.29
CA CYS A 213 -2.12 -22.34 -5.76
C CYS A 213 -3.51 -21.73 -5.88
N LEU A 214 -3.95 -20.96 -4.88
CA LEU A 214 -5.23 -20.27 -4.90
C LEU A 214 -5.25 -19.17 -5.97
N TYR A 215 -4.21 -18.35 -6.04
CA TYR A 215 -4.11 -17.28 -7.03
C TYR A 215 -4.20 -17.82 -8.46
N ASN A 216 -3.62 -19.00 -8.73
CA ASN A 216 -3.67 -19.69 -10.01
C ASN A 216 -5.09 -20.08 -10.43
N THR A 217 -6.04 -20.25 -9.50
CA THR A 217 -7.45 -20.57 -9.82
C THR A 217 -8.34 -19.34 -10.00
N LEU A 218 -7.88 -18.16 -9.57
CA LEU A 218 -8.65 -16.92 -9.70
C LEU A 218 -8.75 -16.49 -11.17
N SER A 219 -9.91 -15.97 -11.56
CA SER A 219 -10.10 -15.33 -12.87
C SER A 219 -9.29 -14.03 -12.96
N LYS A 220 -9.05 -13.56 -14.19
CA LYS A 220 -8.37 -12.28 -14.45
C LYS A 220 -9.06 -11.13 -13.71
N ASP A 221 -10.39 -11.09 -13.75
CA ASP A 221 -11.17 -10.02 -13.11
C ASP A 221 -10.94 -9.99 -11.60
N VAL A 222 -10.98 -11.15 -10.93
CA VAL A 222 -10.71 -11.23 -9.48
C VAL A 222 -9.26 -10.85 -9.16
N ARG A 223 -8.28 -11.25 -9.99
CA ARG A 223 -6.88 -10.85 -9.82
C ARG A 223 -6.65 -9.36 -10.07
N SER A 224 -7.48 -8.73 -10.90
CA SER A 224 -7.39 -7.31 -11.24
C SER A 224 -8.01 -6.40 -10.17
N ALA A 225 -8.87 -6.97 -9.32
CA ALA A 225 -9.56 -6.22 -8.28
C ALA A 225 -8.59 -5.72 -7.20
N ASN A 226 -8.79 -4.47 -6.74
CA ASN A 226 -7.97 -3.92 -5.67
C ASN A 226 -8.34 -4.57 -4.32
N PRO A 227 -7.36 -5.16 -3.59
CA PRO A 227 -7.63 -5.92 -2.37
C PRO A 227 -8.24 -5.07 -1.25
N LEU A 228 -7.87 -3.79 -1.14
CA LEU A 228 -8.43 -2.88 -0.14
C LEU A 228 -9.91 -2.61 -0.44
N VAL A 229 -10.24 -2.34 -1.70
CA VAL A 229 -11.62 -2.07 -2.12
C VAL A 229 -12.49 -3.30 -1.92
N VAL A 230 -12.05 -4.48 -2.39
CA VAL A 230 -12.76 -5.76 -2.19
C VAL A 230 -12.98 -6.05 -0.70
N SER A 231 -11.96 -5.86 0.14
CA SER A 231 -12.06 -6.12 1.57
C SER A 231 -13.06 -5.22 2.31
N THR A 232 -13.39 -4.07 1.73
CA THR A 232 -14.34 -3.11 2.31
C THR A 232 -15.73 -3.19 1.71
N GLU A 233 -15.89 -3.89 0.59
CA GLU A 233 -17.12 -3.95 -0.18
C GLU A 233 -18.30 -4.47 0.65
N VAL A 234 -18.06 -5.44 1.53
CA VAL A 234 -19.08 -6.00 2.43
C VAL A 234 -19.69 -4.98 3.40
N TYR A 235 -19.03 -3.82 3.58
CA TYR A 235 -19.49 -2.73 4.47
C TYR A 235 -20.11 -1.57 3.70
N ARG A 236 -20.22 -1.65 2.37
CA ARG A 236 -20.70 -0.54 1.54
C ARG A 236 -22.12 -0.13 1.95
N SER A 237 -22.33 1.17 2.05
CA SER A 237 -23.67 1.74 2.17
C SER A 237 -24.34 1.88 0.80
N ARG A 238 -25.68 1.95 0.77
CA ARG A 238 -26.40 2.40 -0.43
C ARG A 238 -25.88 3.79 -0.80
N GLY A 239 -25.54 3.99 -2.07
CA GLY A 239 -24.95 5.25 -2.55
C GLY A 239 -23.45 5.41 -2.34
N ALA A 240 -22.70 4.36 -1.93
CA ALA A 240 -21.23 4.40 -1.82
C ALA A 240 -20.54 4.97 -3.08
N GLY A 241 -21.02 4.64 -4.28
CA GLY A 241 -20.51 5.22 -5.52
C GLY A 241 -20.75 6.73 -5.65
N LYS A 242 -21.90 7.24 -5.18
CA LYS A 242 -22.18 8.70 -5.11
C LYS A 242 -21.27 9.38 -4.08
N LEU A 243 -20.99 8.72 -2.95
CA LEU A 243 -20.06 9.21 -1.92
C LEU A 243 -18.61 9.27 -2.41
N ALA A 244 -18.14 8.23 -3.11
CA ALA A 244 -16.82 8.20 -3.72
C ALA A 244 -16.66 9.36 -4.72
N ARG A 245 -17.67 9.61 -5.55
CA ARG A 245 -17.70 10.78 -6.46
C ARG A 245 -17.61 12.10 -5.70
N ALA A 246 -18.38 12.25 -4.61
CA ALA A 246 -18.35 13.46 -3.80
C ALA A 246 -16.97 13.77 -3.22
N ILE A 247 -16.31 12.74 -2.71
CA ILE A 247 -14.96 12.87 -2.16
C ILE A 247 -13.98 13.19 -3.30
N ASN A 248 -14.07 12.48 -4.43
CA ASN A 248 -13.21 12.68 -5.61
C ASN A 248 -13.33 14.08 -6.22
N ASP A 249 -14.53 14.65 -6.30
CA ASP A 249 -14.73 16.01 -6.84
C ASP A 249 -14.06 17.09 -5.95
N ALA A 250 -13.80 16.76 -4.69
CA ALA A 250 -13.05 17.60 -3.75
C ALA A 250 -11.53 17.37 -3.78
N LEU A 251 -10.99 16.54 -4.69
CA LEU A 251 -9.55 16.29 -4.81
C LEU A 251 -8.96 17.02 -6.03
N PRO A 252 -7.88 17.80 -5.88
CA PRO A 252 -7.24 18.44 -7.03
C PRO A 252 -6.35 17.47 -7.83
N LYS A 253 -5.94 17.85 -9.04
CA LYS A 253 -5.14 16.99 -9.95
C LYS A 253 -3.82 16.50 -9.35
N SER A 254 -3.26 17.25 -8.41
CA SER A 254 -2.01 16.91 -7.73
C SER A 254 -2.15 15.88 -6.61
N THR A 255 -3.38 15.43 -6.29
CA THR A 255 -3.59 14.36 -5.31
C THR A 255 -2.96 13.06 -5.83
N PRO A 256 -2.15 12.35 -5.03
CA PRO A 256 -1.49 11.12 -5.45
C PRO A 256 -2.47 10.01 -5.86
N ASP A 257 -2.10 9.24 -6.88
CA ASP A 257 -2.96 8.21 -7.52
C ASP A 257 -3.52 7.17 -6.54
N VAL A 258 -2.74 6.79 -5.51
CA VAL A 258 -3.20 5.86 -4.47
C VAL A 258 -4.49 6.32 -3.79
N PHE A 259 -4.70 7.63 -3.64
CA PHE A 259 -5.93 8.15 -3.05
C PHE A 259 -7.13 7.95 -3.98
N TRP A 260 -6.97 8.25 -5.26
CA TRP A 260 -8.03 8.11 -6.26
C TRP A 260 -8.42 6.66 -6.50
N MET A 261 -7.43 5.79 -6.65
CA MET A 261 -7.62 4.43 -7.12
C MET A 261 -7.94 3.45 -6.00
N GLU A 262 -7.45 3.70 -4.78
CA GLU A 262 -7.48 2.70 -3.70
C GLU A 262 -8.17 3.23 -2.45
N ILE A 263 -7.74 4.39 -1.95
CA ILE A 263 -8.20 4.89 -0.65
C ILE A 263 -9.63 5.43 -0.73
N VAL A 264 -9.99 6.26 -1.71
CA VAL A 264 -11.34 6.85 -1.79
C VAL A 264 -12.42 5.80 -2.03
N PRO A 265 -12.28 4.82 -2.96
CA PRO A 265 -13.28 3.78 -3.12
C PRO A 265 -13.51 2.98 -1.83
N ALA A 266 -12.43 2.59 -1.13
CA ALA A 266 -12.54 1.86 0.13
C ALA A 266 -13.07 2.74 1.29
N LEU A 267 -12.69 4.02 1.34
CA LEU A 267 -13.22 4.98 2.31
C LEU A 267 -14.72 5.21 2.12
N ALA A 268 -15.20 5.27 0.87
CA ALA A 268 -16.61 5.43 0.57
C ALA A 268 -17.44 4.23 1.07
N ASN A 269 -16.90 3.01 0.93
CA ASN A 269 -17.50 1.82 1.54
C ASN A 269 -17.57 1.94 3.07
N LEU A 270 -16.49 2.43 3.70
CA LEU A 270 -16.36 2.51 5.16
C LEU A 270 -16.88 3.80 5.80
N LEU A 271 -17.47 4.73 5.03
CA LEU A 271 -17.69 6.11 5.48
C LEU A 271 -18.50 6.21 6.78
N TYR A 272 -19.43 5.28 7.01
CA TYR A 272 -20.29 5.22 8.19
C TYR A 272 -19.94 4.07 9.15
N PHE A 273 -18.94 3.25 8.83
CA PHE A 273 -18.66 2.01 9.54
C PHE A 273 -18.49 2.21 11.06
N HIS A 274 -17.74 3.24 11.46
CA HIS A 274 -17.47 3.52 12.87
C HIS A 274 -18.55 4.38 13.57
N GLN A 275 -19.70 4.64 12.94
CA GLN A 275 -20.75 5.47 13.54
C GLN A 275 -21.31 4.87 14.84
N GLY A 276 -21.34 3.53 14.95
CA GLY A 276 -21.76 2.83 16.17
C GLY A 276 -20.76 2.88 17.33
N VAL A 277 -19.51 3.31 17.10
CA VAL A 277 -18.51 3.49 18.16
C VAL A 277 -18.80 4.79 18.93
N PRO A 278 -18.62 4.82 20.28
CA PRO A 278 -18.71 6.05 21.06
C PRO A 278 -17.89 7.18 20.43
N LYS A 279 -18.40 8.41 20.49
CA LYS A 279 -17.86 9.56 19.74
C LYS A 279 -16.36 9.76 19.95
N GLU A 280 -15.90 9.60 21.19
CA GLU A 280 -14.51 9.76 21.64
C GLU A 280 -13.59 8.64 21.11
N GLY A 281 -14.16 7.48 20.76
CA GLY A 281 -13.41 6.31 20.29
C GLY A 281 -13.34 6.15 18.76
N ARG A 282 -14.15 6.88 17.99
CA ARG A 282 -14.28 6.67 16.52
C ARG A 282 -12.97 6.87 15.76
N ALA A 283 -12.25 7.95 16.07
CA ALA A 283 -10.99 8.27 15.42
C ALA A 283 -9.91 7.22 15.73
N ALA A 284 -9.82 6.78 17.00
CA ALA A 284 -8.90 5.72 17.41
C ALA A 284 -9.25 4.38 16.73
N ALA A 285 -10.54 4.00 16.72
CA ALA A 285 -10.98 2.79 16.04
C ALA A 285 -10.64 2.80 14.53
N GLY A 286 -10.86 3.94 13.86
CA GLY A 286 -10.46 4.14 12.47
C GLY A 286 -8.95 4.03 12.26
N LEU A 287 -8.15 4.61 13.16
CA LEU A 287 -6.69 4.59 13.09
C LEU A 287 -6.10 3.17 13.14
N HIS A 288 -6.68 2.30 13.95
CA HIS A 288 -6.24 0.91 14.08
C HIS A 288 -6.81 -0.04 13.02
N PHE A 289 -7.80 0.39 12.24
CA PHE A 289 -8.69 -0.51 11.50
C PHE A 289 -7.97 -1.50 10.56
N THR A 290 -6.93 -1.04 9.86
CA THR A 290 -6.14 -1.79 8.87
C THR A 290 -4.79 -2.30 9.41
N THR A 291 -4.49 -2.05 10.68
CA THR A 291 -3.23 -2.44 11.33
C THR A 291 -3.47 -3.56 12.33
N THR A 292 -4.12 -3.27 13.45
CA THR A 292 -4.45 -4.21 14.53
C THR A 292 -5.95 -4.45 14.67
N GLY A 293 -6.77 -3.72 13.91
CA GLY A 293 -8.23 -3.85 13.88
C GLY A 293 -8.75 -4.89 12.90
N LEU A 294 -10.03 -4.77 12.55
CA LEU A 294 -10.79 -5.75 11.77
C LEU A 294 -10.16 -6.10 10.41
N LEU A 295 -9.57 -5.12 9.72
CA LEU A 295 -8.91 -5.30 8.43
C LEU A 295 -7.39 -5.52 8.54
N GLY A 296 -6.86 -5.71 9.76
CA GLY A 296 -5.45 -6.04 9.98
C GLY A 296 -5.02 -7.30 9.23
N GLY A 297 -5.93 -8.27 9.07
CA GLY A 297 -5.69 -9.53 8.37
C GLY A 297 -5.83 -9.51 6.85
N VAL A 298 -6.21 -8.38 6.23
CA VAL A 298 -6.42 -8.30 4.77
C VAL A 298 -5.11 -8.57 4.05
N HIS A 299 -5.08 -9.57 3.17
CA HIS A 299 -3.93 -9.87 2.31
C HIS A 299 -3.87 -8.87 1.14
N GLY A 300 -2.72 -8.72 0.49
CA GLY A 300 -2.61 -7.84 -0.67
C GLY A 300 -2.25 -6.38 -0.37
N LEU A 301 -2.11 -6.00 0.91
CA LEU A 301 -1.85 -4.60 1.30
C LEU A 301 -0.40 -4.34 1.70
N THR A 302 0.15 -3.24 1.19
CA THR A 302 1.41 -2.67 1.68
C THR A 302 1.24 -2.01 3.05
N HIS A 303 2.34 -1.85 3.79
CA HIS A 303 2.31 -1.08 5.04
C HIS A 303 1.90 0.38 4.83
N LYS A 304 2.21 0.95 3.66
CA LYS A 304 1.80 2.31 3.29
C LYS A 304 0.29 2.39 3.11
N GLU A 305 -0.33 1.49 2.33
CA GLU A 305 -1.79 1.46 2.16
C GLU A 305 -2.53 1.32 3.49
N ARG A 306 -2.04 0.42 4.37
CA ARG A 306 -2.61 0.24 5.71
C ARG A 306 -2.56 1.55 6.51
N ALA A 307 -1.39 2.18 6.57
CA ALA A 307 -1.21 3.43 7.30
C ALA A 307 -2.08 4.55 6.71
N LEU A 308 -2.15 4.68 5.38
CA LEU A 308 -2.98 5.69 4.72
C LEU A 308 -4.45 5.50 5.04
N MET A 309 -4.98 4.28 4.92
CA MET A 309 -6.38 4.02 5.24
C MET A 309 -6.68 4.31 6.72
N GLY A 310 -5.81 3.89 7.64
CA GLY A 310 -5.97 4.20 9.07
C GLY A 310 -5.96 5.70 9.36
N LEU A 311 -5.02 6.44 8.78
CA LEU A 311 -4.92 7.90 8.94
C LEU A 311 -6.15 8.62 8.37
N VAL A 312 -6.64 8.19 7.21
CA VAL A 312 -7.83 8.77 6.56
C VAL A 312 -9.09 8.50 7.38
N LEU A 313 -9.27 7.27 7.87
CA LEU A 313 -10.40 6.93 8.75
C LEU A 313 -10.34 7.68 10.08
N CYS A 314 -9.14 7.84 10.66
CA CYS A 314 -8.94 8.66 11.85
C CYS A 314 -9.35 10.11 11.61
N ALA A 315 -8.85 10.72 10.53
CA ALA A 315 -9.17 12.10 10.16
C ALA A 315 -10.65 12.29 9.80
N ARG A 316 -11.29 11.30 9.16
CA ARG A 316 -12.75 11.26 8.91
C ARG A 316 -13.59 11.42 10.19
N TRP A 317 -13.06 11.00 11.34
CA TRP A 317 -13.73 11.13 12.64
C TRP A 317 -13.15 12.25 13.51
N GLY A 318 -12.52 13.26 12.91
CA GLY A 318 -12.00 14.45 13.58
C GLY A 318 -10.52 14.35 13.96
N GLY A 319 -9.89 13.18 13.85
CA GLY A 319 -8.45 12.99 14.00
C GLY A 319 -7.91 13.09 15.44
N GLU A 320 -8.78 13.34 16.43
CA GLU A 320 -8.42 13.40 17.84
C GLU A 320 -8.35 11.98 18.42
N VAL A 321 -7.16 11.58 18.87
CA VAL A 321 -6.92 10.28 19.50
C VAL A 321 -6.33 10.50 20.88
N ALA A 322 -6.84 9.75 21.87
CA ALA A 322 -6.33 9.81 23.24
C ALA A 322 -4.98 9.07 23.39
N GLU A 323 -4.74 8.05 22.55
CA GLU A 323 -3.47 7.34 22.54
C GLU A 323 -2.35 8.20 21.93
N GLY A 324 -1.21 8.23 22.62
CA GLY A 324 -0.04 8.99 22.18
C GLY A 324 0.84 8.21 21.20
N GLY A 325 1.26 8.87 20.13
CA GLY A 325 2.38 8.42 19.29
C GLY A 325 2.03 7.42 18.19
N PHE A 326 0.94 6.66 18.28
CA PHE A 326 0.61 5.66 17.25
C PHE A 326 0.34 6.30 15.89
N ARG A 327 -0.47 7.38 15.87
CA ARG A 327 -0.72 8.19 14.67
C ARG A 327 0.59 8.74 14.10
N GLU A 328 1.42 9.36 14.93
CA GLU A 328 2.69 9.95 14.50
C GLU A 328 3.63 8.90 13.90
N ARG A 329 3.63 7.67 14.44
CA ARG A 329 4.41 6.56 13.86
C ARG A 329 3.86 6.14 12.50
N LEU A 330 2.55 6.08 12.30
CA LEU A 330 1.95 5.82 10.98
C LEU A 330 2.25 6.93 9.98
N GLU A 331 2.19 8.20 10.39
CA GLU A 331 2.57 9.34 9.55
C GLU A 331 4.04 9.22 9.09
N ARG A 332 4.95 8.80 9.98
CA ARG A 332 6.35 8.54 9.61
C ARG A 332 6.53 7.37 8.64
N VAL A 333 5.67 6.34 8.68
CA VAL A 333 5.72 5.22 7.72
C VAL A 333 5.37 5.68 6.30
N VAL A 334 4.41 6.59 6.15
CA VAL A 334 3.97 7.07 4.83
C VAL A 334 4.72 8.31 4.35
N GLY A 335 5.36 9.05 5.26
CA GLY A 335 6.04 10.31 4.99
C GLY A 335 5.11 11.52 5.04
N ASP A 336 5.70 12.71 5.23
CA ASP A 336 4.99 13.96 5.52
C ASP A 336 3.95 14.34 4.46
N GLU A 337 4.27 14.18 3.17
CA GLU A 337 3.35 14.51 2.08
C GLU A 337 2.12 13.60 2.06
N MET A 338 2.33 12.28 2.12
CA MET A 338 1.24 11.31 2.08
C MET A 338 0.39 11.38 3.35
N ALA A 339 1.00 11.63 4.52
CA ALA A 339 0.28 11.91 5.77
C ALA A 339 -0.57 13.20 5.67
N TRP A 340 -0.06 14.24 5.01
CA TRP A 340 -0.82 15.46 4.76
C TRP A 340 -2.04 15.20 3.87
N TRP A 341 -1.86 14.46 2.77
CA TRP A 341 -2.96 14.06 1.90
C TRP A 341 -4.00 13.19 2.62
N ALA A 342 -3.56 12.24 3.45
CA ALA A 342 -4.46 11.41 4.26
C ALA A 342 -5.36 12.26 5.17
N ARG A 343 -4.81 13.31 5.80
CA ARG A 343 -5.59 14.25 6.61
C ARG A 343 -6.53 15.11 5.76
N TYR A 344 -6.11 15.53 4.57
CA TYR A 344 -6.97 16.26 3.64
C TYR A 344 -8.16 15.43 3.17
N VAL A 345 -7.92 14.22 2.66
CA VAL A 345 -8.98 13.30 2.21
C VAL A 345 -9.91 12.93 3.37
N GLY A 346 -9.37 12.67 4.57
CA GLY A 346 -10.19 12.41 5.75
C GLY A 346 -11.06 13.60 6.16
N ALA A 347 -10.54 14.83 6.11
CA ALA A 347 -11.32 16.04 6.40
C ALA A 347 -12.44 16.27 5.37
N VAL A 348 -12.16 16.05 4.09
CA VAL A 348 -13.19 16.03 3.03
C VAL A 348 -14.26 14.99 3.33
N ALA A 349 -13.85 13.76 3.67
CA ALA A 349 -14.79 12.70 3.99
C ALA A 349 -15.61 13.01 5.26
N GLN A 350 -15.04 13.71 6.24
CA GLN A 350 -15.77 14.20 7.41
C GLN A 350 -16.85 15.20 7.01
N ALA A 351 -16.54 16.13 6.12
CA ALA A 351 -17.51 17.09 5.59
C ALA A 351 -18.63 16.40 4.81
N VAL A 352 -18.29 15.46 3.91
CA VAL A 352 -19.27 14.66 3.17
C VAL A 352 -20.16 13.87 4.13
N GLY A 353 -19.59 13.19 5.13
CA GLY A 353 -20.36 12.44 6.12
C GLY A 353 -21.22 13.30 7.04
N ALA A 354 -20.87 14.59 7.23
CA ALA A 354 -21.69 15.54 7.99
C ALA A 354 -22.90 16.02 7.18
N VAL A 355 -22.74 16.25 5.87
CA VAL A 355 -23.83 16.64 4.96
C VAL A 355 -24.78 15.46 4.71
N PHE A 356 -24.26 14.23 4.63
CA PHE A 356 -25.03 13.03 4.34
C PHE A 356 -24.99 12.03 5.52
N PRO A 357 -25.55 12.34 6.70
CA PRO A 357 -25.38 11.52 7.90
C PRO A 357 -26.00 10.11 7.83
N VAL A 358 -26.91 9.88 6.87
CA VAL A 358 -27.59 8.59 6.63
C VAL A 358 -27.25 7.99 5.26
N GLY A 359 -26.21 8.51 4.59
CA GLY A 359 -25.89 8.13 3.22
C GLY A 359 -26.67 8.94 2.16
N ILE A 360 -26.32 8.70 0.91
CA ILE A 360 -27.00 9.27 -0.26
C ILE A 360 -27.94 8.19 -0.80
N ARG A 361 -29.20 8.52 -1.10
CA ARG A 361 -30.13 7.54 -1.68
C ARG A 361 -29.56 7.00 -3.00
N GLY A 362 -29.43 5.68 -3.11
CA GLY A 362 -29.03 5.01 -4.36
C GLY A 362 -30.18 5.05 -5.36
N ASP A 363 -29.86 5.08 -6.66
CA ASP A 363 -30.87 4.88 -7.70
C ASP A 363 -31.08 3.36 -7.84
N GLU A 364 -32.31 2.86 -7.66
CA GLU A 364 -32.60 1.41 -7.65
C GLU A 364 -32.21 0.68 -8.95
N LYS A 365 -31.98 1.42 -10.05
CA LYS A 365 -31.69 0.87 -11.38
C LYS A 365 -30.23 0.45 -11.60
N SER A 366 -29.28 0.86 -10.76
CA SER A 366 -27.88 0.39 -10.89
C SER A 366 -27.57 -0.87 -10.09
N ASP A 367 -28.42 -1.22 -9.11
CA ASP A 367 -28.11 -2.28 -8.13
C ASP A 367 -28.95 -3.55 -8.36
N THR A 368 -29.87 -3.56 -9.33
CA THR A 368 -30.80 -4.69 -9.60
C THR A 368 -30.50 -5.47 -10.88
N SER A 369 -29.43 -5.14 -11.61
CA SER A 369 -29.03 -5.86 -12.83
C SER A 369 -27.58 -6.37 -12.79
N SER A 370 -27.20 -7.16 -11.79
CA SER A 370 -25.98 -7.97 -11.90
C SER A 370 -25.98 -9.19 -10.97
N THR A 371 -26.72 -10.23 -11.35
CA THR A 371 -26.40 -11.63 -11.02
C THR A 371 -25.22 -12.18 -11.83
N SER A 372 -24.43 -11.30 -12.47
CA SER A 372 -23.17 -11.63 -13.13
C SER A 372 -22.19 -10.47 -12.96
N SER A 373 -21.14 -10.71 -12.17
CA SER A 373 -19.80 -10.11 -12.26
C SER A 373 -19.65 -8.81 -13.08
N SER A 374 -19.52 -7.64 -12.42
CA SER A 374 -18.57 -6.54 -12.75
C SER A 374 -18.90 -5.14 -12.17
N ASP A 375 -19.99 -4.91 -11.42
CA ASP A 375 -20.30 -3.56 -10.88
C ASP A 375 -19.53 -3.18 -9.58
N GLY A 376 -18.21 -3.30 -9.62
CA GLY A 376 -17.35 -2.67 -8.62
C GLY A 376 -17.45 -1.14 -8.71
N ILE A 377 -17.05 -0.43 -7.65
CA ILE A 377 -16.71 1.00 -7.79
C ILE A 377 -15.51 1.05 -8.74
N GLU A 378 -15.76 1.22 -10.04
CA GLU A 378 -14.66 1.34 -11.00
C GLU A 378 -13.79 2.55 -10.63
N PRO A 379 -12.45 2.38 -10.59
CA PRO A 379 -11.54 3.51 -10.45
C PRO A 379 -11.80 4.50 -11.58
N LEU A 380 -12.24 5.72 -11.24
CA LEU A 380 -12.42 6.77 -12.24
C LEU A 380 -11.05 7.11 -12.84
N GLU A 381 -10.87 6.84 -14.13
CA GLU A 381 -9.64 7.18 -14.86
C GLU A 381 -9.34 8.69 -14.79
N ARG A 382 -8.04 9.00 -14.80
CA ARG A 382 -7.49 10.35 -14.80
C ARG A 382 -8.09 11.15 -15.97
N ARG A 383 -8.76 12.26 -15.66
CA ARG A 383 -9.31 13.18 -16.69
C ARG A 383 -8.17 13.97 -17.36
N ASP A 384 -7.62 13.41 -18.42
CA ASP A 384 -6.71 14.14 -19.32
C ASP A 384 -7.53 15.13 -20.16
N SER A 385 -7.41 16.41 -19.82
CA SER A 385 -7.93 17.50 -20.64
C SER A 385 -6.83 17.94 -21.62
N SER A 386 -6.60 17.15 -22.67
CA SER A 386 -5.72 17.48 -23.81
C SER A 386 -6.46 17.33 -25.16
N GLY A 387 -7.75 17.68 -25.18
CA GLY A 387 -8.52 17.86 -26.41
C GLY A 387 -8.51 19.32 -26.85
N SER A 388 -7.95 19.59 -28.03
CA SER A 388 -7.92 20.86 -28.73
C SER A 388 -9.31 21.50 -28.86
N GLU A 389 -9.44 22.76 -28.48
CA GLU A 389 -10.61 23.60 -28.74
C GLU A 389 -10.71 23.92 -30.24
N SER A 390 -11.51 23.14 -30.96
CA SER A 390 -12.11 23.58 -32.23
C SER A 390 -13.36 22.75 -32.52
N GLY A 391 -14.55 23.33 -32.31
CA GLY A 391 -15.80 22.69 -32.70
C GLY A 391 -17.01 23.15 -31.88
N SER A 392 -17.85 23.95 -32.53
CA SER A 392 -19.11 24.52 -32.05
C SER A 392 -20.16 23.50 -31.57
N SER A 393 -20.92 23.93 -30.55
CA SER A 393 -22.24 23.45 -30.12
C SER A 393 -22.33 22.11 -29.38
N GLY A 394 -22.52 22.21 -28.05
CA GLY A 394 -22.87 21.07 -27.19
C GLY A 394 -22.23 21.11 -25.80
N ARG A 395 -22.30 22.25 -25.10
CA ARG A 395 -21.83 22.36 -23.71
C ARG A 395 -22.73 21.48 -22.83
N ARG A 396 -22.41 20.19 -22.67
CA ARG A 396 -23.04 19.32 -21.65
C ARG A 396 -22.85 20.04 -20.31
N LYS A 397 -23.92 20.67 -19.79
CA LYS A 397 -24.04 21.18 -18.41
C LYS A 397 -23.75 19.99 -17.48
N ARG A 398 -22.49 19.75 -17.14
CA ARG A 398 -22.07 18.76 -16.14
C ARG A 398 -22.01 19.45 -14.77
N THR A 399 -23.20 19.73 -14.25
CA THR A 399 -23.43 20.10 -12.85
C THR A 399 -24.48 19.14 -12.33
N SER A 400 -24.12 17.87 -12.12
CA SER A 400 -24.95 17.03 -11.27
C SER A 400 -24.59 17.43 -9.85
N LEU A 401 -25.43 18.24 -9.21
CA LEU A 401 -25.43 18.33 -7.77
C LEU A 401 -25.42 16.91 -7.21
N ILE A 402 -24.60 16.65 -6.20
CA ILE A 402 -24.61 15.35 -5.54
C ILE A 402 -25.90 15.30 -4.75
N ASP A 403 -26.88 14.58 -5.29
CA ASP A 403 -28.24 14.48 -4.75
C ASP A 403 -28.91 15.85 -4.55
N GLU A 404 -28.65 16.82 -5.44
CA GLU A 404 -29.28 18.15 -5.42
C GLU A 404 -28.91 19.08 -4.24
N LYS A 405 -27.94 18.74 -3.37
CA LYS A 405 -27.62 19.54 -2.15
C LYS A 405 -26.29 20.29 -2.18
N ILE A 406 -25.20 19.58 -2.47
CA ILE A 406 -23.84 20.11 -2.40
C ILE A 406 -22.98 19.60 -3.56
N SER A 407 -21.97 20.37 -3.95
CA SER A 407 -20.91 19.92 -4.87
C SER A 407 -19.58 20.50 -4.46
N PHE A 408 -18.52 19.71 -4.62
CA PHE A 408 -17.16 20.10 -4.35
C PHE A 408 -16.42 20.28 -5.68
N PHE A 409 -15.52 21.26 -5.76
CA PHE A 409 -14.63 21.43 -6.91
C PHE A 409 -13.27 21.90 -6.40
N ALA A 410 -12.32 20.98 -6.29
CA ALA A 410 -10.95 21.31 -5.94
C ALA A 410 -10.09 21.58 -7.18
N ARG A 411 -9.21 22.58 -7.06
CA ARG A 411 -8.19 22.87 -8.08
C ARG A 411 -6.86 23.23 -7.45
N ASP A 412 -5.79 22.83 -8.13
CA ASP A 412 -4.45 23.33 -7.85
C ASP A 412 -4.34 24.79 -8.29
N THR A 413 -3.70 25.59 -7.45
CA THR A 413 -3.39 26.99 -7.73
C THR A 413 -1.93 27.25 -7.41
N ALA A 414 -1.18 27.75 -8.38
CA ALA A 414 0.22 28.07 -8.18
C ALA A 414 0.36 29.37 -7.39
N ARG A 415 1.16 29.35 -6.33
CA ARG A 415 1.50 30.53 -5.54
C ARG A 415 2.94 30.45 -5.08
N LYS A 416 3.78 31.42 -5.48
CA LYS A 416 5.18 31.55 -5.06
C LYS A 416 5.99 30.24 -5.19
N GLY A 417 5.82 29.52 -6.31
CA GLY A 417 6.55 28.28 -6.58
C GLY A 417 6.02 27.02 -5.90
N HIS A 418 4.91 27.10 -5.16
CA HIS A 418 4.22 25.94 -4.57
C HIS A 418 2.78 25.83 -5.07
N LEU A 419 2.20 24.62 -4.96
CA LEU A 419 0.80 24.36 -5.29
C LEU A 419 -0.07 24.44 -4.01
N ASP A 420 -0.98 25.40 -3.98
CA ASP A 420 -2.04 25.53 -2.98
C ASP A 420 -3.36 24.97 -3.53
N ILE A 421 -4.28 24.57 -2.66
CA ILE A 421 -5.59 24.05 -3.03
C ILE A 421 -6.66 25.12 -2.82
N VAL A 422 -7.46 25.36 -3.85
CA VAL A 422 -8.74 26.07 -3.73
C VAL A 422 -9.86 25.05 -3.86
N LEU A 423 -10.64 24.88 -2.79
CA LEU A 423 -11.83 24.03 -2.74
C LEU A 423 -13.06 24.92 -2.85
N LYS A 424 -13.71 24.91 -4.01
CA LYS A 424 -15.02 25.54 -4.16
C LYS A 424 -16.10 24.59 -3.69
N VAL A 425 -17.03 25.10 -2.88
CA VAL A 425 -18.14 24.35 -2.33
C VAL A 425 -19.43 25.03 -2.75
N ARG A 426 -20.17 24.36 -3.62
CA ARG A 426 -21.44 24.87 -4.14
C ARG A 426 -22.58 24.26 -3.33
N VAL A 427 -23.47 25.09 -2.81
CA VAL A 427 -24.66 24.66 -2.07
C VAL A 427 -25.92 25.28 -2.63
N VAL A 428 -27.04 24.56 -2.49
CA VAL A 428 -28.36 25.11 -2.80
C VAL A 428 -28.78 26.09 -1.71
N GLN A 429 -29.33 27.23 -2.14
CA GLN A 429 -29.78 28.26 -1.22
C GLN A 429 -30.87 27.73 -0.28
N ASN A 430 -30.71 27.98 1.03
CA ASN A 430 -31.65 27.60 2.08
C ASN A 430 -31.91 26.08 2.22
N ASP A 431 -31.04 25.22 1.70
CA ASP A 431 -31.13 23.79 1.96
C ASP A 431 -30.84 23.48 3.45
N PRO A 432 -31.75 22.80 4.18
CA PRO A 432 -31.67 22.65 5.63
C PRO A 432 -30.49 21.78 6.08
N ASP A 433 -30.06 20.83 5.26
CA ASP A 433 -28.95 19.92 5.58
C ASP A 433 -27.60 20.64 5.45
N THR A 434 -27.41 21.42 4.38
CA THR A 434 -26.14 22.15 4.13
C THR A 434 -26.05 23.47 4.90
N SER A 435 -27.19 24.10 5.22
CA SER A 435 -27.23 25.34 6.02
C SER A 435 -27.05 25.09 7.53
N ALA A 436 -27.12 23.83 7.97
CA ALA A 436 -26.90 23.46 9.36
C ALA A 436 -25.46 23.81 9.81
N LEU A 437 -25.32 24.22 11.08
CA LEU A 437 -24.05 24.66 11.65
C LEU A 437 -22.94 23.59 11.58
N MET A 438 -23.32 22.33 11.81
CA MET A 438 -22.37 21.21 11.88
C MET A 438 -21.75 20.88 10.51
N PRO A 439 -22.52 20.71 9.42
CA PRO A 439 -21.99 20.55 8.07
C PRO A 439 -21.13 21.74 7.59
N LYS A 440 -21.59 22.98 7.83
CA LYS A 440 -20.81 24.18 7.47
C LYS A 440 -19.45 24.19 8.18
N LYS A 441 -19.44 23.93 9.49
CA LYS A 441 -18.20 23.85 10.28
C LYS A 441 -17.28 22.73 9.78
N ALA A 442 -17.82 21.57 9.43
CA ALA A 442 -17.02 20.46 8.92
C ALA A 442 -16.33 20.80 7.60
N VAL A 443 -17.02 21.51 6.70
CA VAL A 443 -16.44 22.00 5.44
C VAL A 443 -15.39 23.09 5.69
N ASP A 444 -15.66 24.07 6.55
CA ASP A 444 -14.69 25.13 6.88
C ASP A 444 -13.44 24.56 7.56
N ASP A 445 -13.59 23.49 8.34
CA ASP A 445 -12.49 22.82 9.03
C ASP A 445 -11.49 22.14 8.07
N ILE A 446 -11.85 21.91 6.80
CA ILE A 446 -10.91 21.44 5.77
C ILE A 446 -9.73 22.42 5.61
N GLU A 447 -9.97 23.74 5.75
CA GLU A 447 -8.89 24.75 5.70
C GLU A 447 -7.84 24.55 6.80
N LYS A 448 -8.22 23.95 7.94
CA LYS A 448 -7.31 23.71 9.06
C LYS A 448 -6.19 22.75 8.69
N VAL A 449 -6.39 21.85 7.73
CA VAL A 449 -5.35 20.92 7.24
C VAL A 449 -4.16 21.68 6.66
N GLY A 450 -4.41 22.83 6.02
CA GLY A 450 -3.38 23.70 5.43
C GLY A 450 -2.75 24.71 6.40
N LYS A 451 -3.09 24.71 7.70
CA LYS A 451 -2.51 25.63 8.69
C LYS A 451 -1.11 25.16 9.10
N LYS A 452 -0.14 26.10 9.17
CA LYS A 452 1.27 25.80 9.46
C LYS A 452 1.45 24.98 10.75
N LYS A 453 0.71 25.31 11.81
CA LYS A 453 0.75 24.60 13.10
C LYS A 453 0.36 23.12 13.03
N ASN A 454 -0.35 22.73 11.98
CA ASN A 454 -0.84 21.36 11.76
C ASN A 454 0.01 20.60 10.74
N CYS A 455 1.15 21.12 10.31
CA CYS A 455 1.97 20.48 9.27
C CYS A 455 3.39 20.21 9.81
N ARG A 456 3.94 19.05 9.46
CA ARG A 456 5.34 18.67 9.70
C ARG A 456 5.95 18.39 8.32
N GLY A 457 7.03 19.09 7.97
CA GLY A 457 7.76 18.97 6.69
C GLY A 457 7.02 19.41 5.44
N PHE A 458 5.89 18.79 5.10
CA PHE A 458 5.09 19.10 3.92
C PHE A 458 3.83 19.91 4.26
N ARG A 459 3.49 20.87 3.39
CA ARG A 459 2.30 21.70 3.54
C ARG A 459 1.82 22.22 2.20
N ARG A 460 0.49 22.20 2.02
CA ARG A 460 -0.20 23.05 1.04
C ARG A 460 -1.24 23.91 1.75
N LYS A 461 -1.38 25.18 1.36
CA LYS A 461 -2.49 25.98 1.88
C LYS A 461 -3.78 25.48 1.25
N VAL A 462 -4.84 25.45 2.04
CA VAL A 462 -6.19 25.15 1.57
C VAL A 462 -7.05 26.39 1.78
N SER A 463 -7.83 26.76 0.76
CA SER A 463 -8.81 27.83 0.83
C SER A 463 -10.17 27.30 0.38
N VAL A 464 -11.17 27.44 1.24
CA VAL A 464 -12.55 27.03 1.00
C VAL A 464 -13.35 28.25 0.54
N ILE A 465 -14.05 28.12 -0.59
CA ILE A 465 -14.86 29.19 -1.16
C ILE A 465 -16.29 28.67 -1.33
N TRP A 466 -17.24 29.27 -0.63
CA TRP A 466 -18.66 28.95 -0.74
C TRP A 466 -19.29 29.67 -1.93
N GLU A 467 -20.04 28.94 -2.75
CA GLU A 467 -20.89 29.45 -3.84
C GLU A 467 -22.34 29.01 -3.58
N THR A 468 -23.29 29.94 -3.61
CA THR A 468 -24.72 29.62 -3.47
C THR A 468 -25.39 29.64 -4.83
N VAL A 469 -26.24 28.65 -5.11
CA VAL A 469 -27.09 28.60 -6.31
C VAL A 469 -28.55 28.65 -5.89
N GLU A 470 -29.34 29.46 -6.61
CA GLU A 470 -30.80 29.49 -6.47
C GLU A 470 -31.39 28.15 -6.96
N SER A 471 -32.37 27.63 -6.23
CA SER A 471 -33.06 26.38 -6.57
C SER A 471 -33.83 26.53 -7.89
N GLY A 472 -33.27 26.04 -9.01
CA GLY A 472 -34.02 25.91 -10.27
C GLY A 472 -33.31 26.28 -11.58
N ASN A 473 -31.98 26.15 -11.72
CA ASN A 473 -31.24 26.56 -12.94
C ASN A 473 -30.26 25.52 -13.50
#